data_AF-A0A2D6A249-F1
#
_entry.id   AF-A0A2D6A249-F1
#
_cell.length_a   1.000
_cell.length_b   1.000
_cell.length_c   1.000
_cell.angle_alpha   90.00
_cell.angle_beta   90.00
_cell.angle_gamma   90.00
#
_symmetry.space_group_name_H-M   'P 1'
#
loop_
_entity.id
_entity.type
_entity.pdbx_description
1 polymer ?
#
loop_
_entity_poly.entity_id
_entity_poly.type
_entity_poly.pdbx_seq_one_letter_code
_entity_poly.pdbx_strand_id
1 'polypeptide(L)' 'MRSMLVSLLLVSPILAQLSEDNFSAWRDPLRPAAKEIRWQRIPWLSSFAAGLRRANAEDKPVLVWVMNGHPLGCT' A
#
# COMPACT_ATOMS: atom_id res chain seq x y z
N MET A 1 23.01 43.48 -1.66
CA MET A 1 22.76 42.84 -2.97
C MET A 1 23.25 41.41 -2.94
N ARG A 2 22.33 40.43 -2.85
CA ARG A 2 22.54 39.03 -3.22
C ARG A 2 21.14 38.39 -3.31
N SER A 3 20.49 38.59 -4.45
CA SER A 3 19.25 37.87 -4.79
C SER A 3 19.55 36.38 -4.81
N MET A 4 18.94 35.62 -3.92
CA MET A 4 18.79 34.17 -4.10
C MET A 4 17.65 33.97 -5.08
N LEU A 5 18.02 33.67 -6.33
CA LEU A 5 17.08 33.21 -7.35
C LEU A 5 16.65 31.79 -6.95
N VAL A 6 15.42 31.63 -6.46
CA VAL A 6 14.78 30.32 -6.37
C VAL A 6 14.45 29.93 -7.81
N SER A 7 15.33 29.17 -8.47
CA SER A 7 15.01 28.52 -9.73
C SER A 7 13.96 27.44 -9.44
N LEU A 8 12.70 27.79 -9.66
CA LEU A 8 11.61 26.83 -9.80
C LEU A 8 11.98 25.92 -10.99
N LEU A 9 12.45 24.71 -10.69
CA LEU A 9 12.60 23.67 -11.70
C LEU A 9 11.19 23.36 -12.23
N LEU A 10 10.83 24.01 -13.32
CA LEU A 10 9.77 23.53 -14.21
C LEU A 10 10.24 22.16 -14.67
N VAL A 11 9.76 21.10 -14.00
CA VAL A 11 9.87 19.74 -14.52
C VAL A 11 9.15 19.77 -15.86
N SER A 12 9.93 19.82 -16.93
CA SER A 12 9.37 19.88 -18.28
C SER A 12 8.46 18.67 -18.47
N PRO A 13 7.22 18.82 -18.97
CA PRO A 13 6.27 17.71 -19.09
C PRO A 13 6.80 16.56 -19.95
N ILE A 14 7.80 16.83 -20.80
CA ILE A 14 8.53 15.84 -21.60
C ILE A 14 9.40 14.91 -20.73
N LEU A 15 9.98 15.41 -19.63
CA LEU A 15 10.69 14.57 -18.64
C LEU A 15 9.71 13.76 -17.76
N ALA A 16 8.44 14.18 -17.70
CA ALA A 16 7.40 13.55 -16.89
C ALA A 16 6.53 12.57 -17.70
N GLN A 17 6.85 12.29 -18.96
CA GLN A 17 6.16 11.25 -19.74
C GLN A 17 6.69 9.86 -19.38
N LEU A 18 5.78 8.97 -19.02
CA LEU A 18 6.07 7.55 -18.82
C LEU A 18 6.48 6.93 -20.17
N SER A 19 7.62 6.25 -20.19
CA SER A 19 8.14 5.49 -21.32
C SER A 19 8.60 4.11 -20.84
N GLU A 20 8.90 3.20 -21.76
CA GLU A 20 9.47 1.89 -21.40
C GLU A 20 10.81 2.04 -20.64
N ASP A 21 11.62 3.02 -21.03
CA ASP A 21 12.95 3.28 -20.45
C ASP A 21 12.88 3.74 -18.98
N ASN A 22 11.87 4.54 -18.62
CA ASN A 22 11.73 5.07 -17.26
C ASN A 22 10.72 4.30 -16.38
N PHE A 23 9.96 3.37 -16.97
CA PHE A 23 8.89 2.66 -16.27
C PHE A 23 9.39 1.93 -15.02
N SER A 24 10.48 1.16 -15.11
CA SER A 24 10.99 0.41 -13.95
C SER A 24 11.45 1.35 -12.84
N ALA A 25 12.18 2.41 -13.20
CA ALA A 25 12.70 3.39 -12.25
C ALA A 25 11.58 4.08 -11.47
N TRP A 26 10.41 4.30 -12.09
CA TRP A 26 9.27 4.93 -11.43
C TRP A 26 8.38 3.93 -10.68
N ARG A 27 8.15 2.74 -11.26
CA ARG A 27 7.31 1.69 -10.67
C ARG A 27 7.94 1.06 -9.44
N ASP A 28 9.23 0.77 -9.47
CA ASP A 28 9.87 -0.04 -8.43
C ASP A 28 9.82 0.61 -7.04
N PRO A 29 10.04 1.94 -6.88
CA PRO A 29 9.85 2.62 -5.61
C PRO A 29 8.41 2.69 -5.11
N LEU A 30 7.41 2.56 -6.00
CA LEU A 30 5.99 2.56 -5.64
C LEU A 30 5.52 1.21 -5.08
N ARG A 31 6.32 0.15 -5.23
CA ARG A 31 5.98 -1.15 -4.64
C ARG A 31 6.14 -1.08 -3.12
N PRO A 32 5.23 -1.70 -2.36
CA PRO A 32 5.38 -1.75 -0.92
C PRO A 32 6.65 -2.53 -0.55
N ALA A 33 7.39 -2.04 0.42
CA ALA A 33 8.52 -2.73 0.99
C ALA A 33 8.06 -4.03 1.67
N ALA A 34 8.96 -5.01 1.76
CA ALA A 34 8.65 -6.31 2.38
C ALA A 34 8.11 -6.19 3.82
N LYS A 35 8.51 -5.14 4.56
CA LYS A 35 8.01 -4.85 5.91
C LYS A 35 6.54 -4.43 5.94
N GLU A 36 6.05 -3.78 4.88
CA GLU A 36 4.70 -3.20 4.77
C GLU A 36 3.66 -4.27 4.39
N ILE A 37 4.09 -5.36 3.75
CA ILE A 37 3.23 -6.49 3.37
C ILE A 37 3.38 -7.71 4.29
N ARG A 38 4.02 -7.59 5.46
CA ARG A 38 4.20 -8.73 6.39
C ARG A 38 2.88 -9.34 6.86
N TRP A 39 1.81 -8.56 6.92
CA TRP A 39 0.48 -9.03 7.26
C TRP A 39 0.00 -10.15 6.32
N GLN A 40 0.47 -10.20 5.08
CA GLN A 40 0.13 -11.28 4.13
C GLN A 40 0.69 -12.65 4.52
N ARG A 41 1.70 -12.71 5.40
CA ARG A 41 2.31 -13.97 5.87
C ARG A 41 1.49 -14.67 6.95
N ILE A 42 0.52 -13.97 7.54
CA ILE A 42 -0.35 -14.56 8.55
C ILE A 42 -1.34 -15.48 7.83
N PRO A 43 -1.53 -16.73 8.28
CA PRO A 43 -2.48 -17.66 7.68
C PRO A 43 -3.91 -17.28 8.07
N TRP A 44 -4.41 -16.18 7.51
CA TRP A 44 -5.74 -15.65 7.78
C TRP A 44 -6.82 -16.68 7.45
N LEU A 45 -7.83 -16.75 8.32
CA LEU A 45 -9.07 -17.44 8.00
C LEU A 45 -9.97 -16.47 7.22
N SER A 46 -10.36 -16.84 6.02
CA SER A 46 -11.26 -16.04 5.17
C SER A 46 -12.74 -16.14 5.57
N SER A 47 -13.09 -17.08 6.46
CA SER A 47 -14.43 -17.23 7.01
C SER A 47 -14.48 -16.75 8.45
N PHE A 48 -15.33 -15.75 8.71
CA PHE A 48 -15.58 -15.25 10.05
C PHE A 48 -16.03 -16.36 11.02
N ALA A 49 -16.97 -17.21 10.58
CA ALA A 49 -17.46 -18.33 11.37
C ALA A 49 -16.37 -19.37 11.69
N ALA A 50 -15.45 -19.64 10.75
CA ALA A 50 -14.31 -20.51 11.02
C ALA A 50 -13.37 -19.91 12.06
N GLY A 51 -13.15 -18.58 12.02
CA GLY A 51 -12.39 -17.84 13.02
C GLY A 51 -12.98 -17.98 14.41
N LEU A 52 -14.30 -17.75 14.57
CA LEU A 52 -14.99 -17.90 15.85
C LEU A 52 -14.88 -19.31 16.42
N ARG A 53 -15.13 -20.35 15.60
CA ARG A 53 -15.02 -21.75 16.04
C ARG A 53 -13.61 -22.09 16.54
N ARG A 54 -12.57 -21.66 15.79
CA ARG A 54 -11.17 -21.92 16.16
C ARG A 54 -10.78 -21.18 17.44
N ALA A 55 -11.15 -19.92 17.56
CA ALA A 55 -10.86 -19.11 18.75
C ALA A 55 -11.51 -19.69 20.02
N ASN A 56 -12.77 -20.13 19.92
CA ASN A 56 -13.45 -20.81 21.01
C ASN A 56 -12.79 -22.15 21.38
N ALA A 57 -12.39 -22.95 20.38
CA ALA A 57 -11.74 -24.23 20.62
C ALA A 57 -10.33 -24.09 21.24
N GLU A 58 -9.62 -22.99 20.94
CA GLU A 58 -8.28 -22.70 21.46
C GLU A 58 -8.27 -21.79 22.71
N ASP A 59 -9.43 -21.35 23.20
CA ASP A 59 -9.58 -20.35 24.28
C ASP A 59 -8.75 -19.08 24.05
N LYS A 60 -8.88 -18.49 22.86
CA LYS A 60 -8.12 -17.30 22.42
C LYS A 60 -9.04 -16.19 21.95
N PRO A 61 -8.63 -14.91 22.07
CA PRO A 61 -9.36 -13.79 21.49
C PRO A 61 -9.32 -13.82 19.96
N VAL A 62 -10.32 -13.21 19.33
CA VAL A 62 -10.43 -13.08 17.87
C VAL A 62 -9.91 -11.71 17.42
N LEU A 63 -8.95 -11.69 16.49
CA LEU A 63 -8.61 -10.50 15.71
C LEU A 63 -9.37 -10.52 14.39
N VAL A 64 -10.25 -9.54 14.19
CA VAL A 64 -10.96 -9.36 12.92
C VAL A 64 -10.23 -8.28 12.11
N TRP A 65 -9.68 -8.66 10.97
CA TRP A 65 -9.06 -7.75 10.01
C TRP A 65 -9.94 -7.66 8.78
N VAL A 66 -10.62 -6.53 8.61
CA VAL A 66 -11.52 -6.27 7.48
C VAL A 66 -11.26 -4.87 6.93
N MET A 67 -11.42 -4.70 5.62
CA MET A 67 -11.58 -3.37 5.04
C MET A 67 -13.05 -3.01 5.06
N ASN A 68 -13.43 -2.00 5.83
CA ASN A 68 -14.79 -1.43 5.83
C ASN A 68 -15.01 -0.40 4.71
N GLY A 69 -14.24 -0.47 3.62
CA GLY A 69 -14.34 0.47 2.51
C GLY A 69 -15.00 -0.17 1.29
N HIS A 70 -15.77 0.62 0.54
CA HIS A 70 -16.11 0.26 -0.84
C HIS A 70 -14.79 -0.05 -1.57
N PRO A 71 -14.64 -1.16 -2.30
CA PRO A 71 -13.37 -1.54 -2.93
C PRO A 71 -12.80 -0.50 -3.92
N LEU A 72 -13.60 0.50 -4.28
CA LEU A 72 -13.25 1.64 -5.13
C LEU A 72 -13.16 2.98 -4.38
N GLY A 73 -13.35 3.00 -3.06
CA GLY A 73 -13.24 4.22 -2.23
C GLY A 73 -14.35 5.27 -2.46
N CYS A 74 -15.54 4.87 -2.93
CA CYS A 74 -16.62 5.79 -3.30
C CYS A 74 -17.53 6.25 -2.13
N THR A 75 -17.02 6.33 -0.90
CA THR A 75 -17.79 6.72 0.29
C THR A 75 -17.15 7.91 0.97
#